data_AF-A0A965HL20-F1
#
_entry.id   AF-A0A965HL20-F1
#
_cell.length_a   1.000
_cell.length_b   1.000
_cell.length_c   1.000
_cell.angle_alpha   90.00
_cell.angle_beta   90.00
_cell.angle_gamma   90.00
#
_symmetry.space_group_name_H-M   'P 1'
#
loop_
_entity.id
_entity.type
_entity.pdbx_description
1 polymer ?
#
loop_
_entity_poly.entity_id
_entity_poly.type
_entity_poly.pdbx_seq_one_letter_code
_entity_poly.pdbx_strand_id
1 'polypeptide(L)'
;MYSSQGGGVRSYLLAKRRYIRERTSHEHLLIVPGSRTEQVEGGRTQVWTVRGPLVNRTSRYRWMLDLPALLQILYSERPHVVESGDPYHAALVARNWANRRGSKFYMFYHSHFPDAILRTVLKFAGGWARSVTEQLAGDYLRHLAAGGRGVFVGSRHLINILSQWGVPRLLHLPLG
;
A
#
# COMPACT_ATOMS: atom_id res chain seq x y z
N MET A 1 6.08 0.33 0.56
CA MET A 1 6.69 1.50 1.18
C MET A 1 6.98 2.49 0.06
N TYR A 2 6.72 3.80 0.22
CA TYR A 2 7.11 4.81 -0.79
C TYR A 2 8.38 5.57 -0.38
N SER A 3 9.41 5.54 -1.23
CA SER A 3 10.66 6.30 -1.05
C SER A 3 10.76 7.40 -2.11
N SER A 4 11.10 8.62 -1.69
CA SER A 4 11.35 9.73 -2.61
C SER A 4 12.70 9.63 -3.33
N GLN A 5 13.63 8.82 -2.82
CA GLN A 5 15.00 8.69 -3.33
C GLN A 5 15.14 7.62 -4.43
N GLY A 6 14.12 6.80 -4.69
CA GLY A 6 14.14 5.79 -5.75
C GLY A 6 13.58 4.43 -5.32
N GLY A 7 13.48 3.50 -6.28
CA GLY A 7 13.01 2.13 -6.08
C GLY A 7 11.86 1.73 -7.02
N GLY A 8 11.61 0.42 -7.15
CA GLY A 8 10.62 -0.13 -8.07
C GLY A 8 9.19 0.41 -7.87
N VAL A 9 8.81 0.71 -6.62
CA VAL A 9 7.50 1.31 -6.28
C VAL A 9 7.34 2.69 -6.90
N ARG A 10 8.37 3.54 -6.80
CA ARG A 10 8.33 4.89 -7.36
C ARG A 10 8.24 4.83 -8.88
N SER A 11 9.06 3.98 -9.51
CA SER A 11 9.04 3.80 -10.96
C SER A 11 7.69 3.32 -11.46
N TYR A 12 7.08 2.32 -10.80
CA TYR A 12 5.73 1.85 -11.10
C TYR A 12 4.68 2.97 -10.98
N LEU A 13 4.67 3.71 -9.86
CA LEU A 13 3.70 4.77 -9.64
C LEU A 13 3.84 5.90 -10.67
N LEU A 14 5.07 6.28 -11.02
CA LEU A 14 5.32 7.30 -12.05
C LEU A 14 4.89 6.82 -13.44
N ALA A 15 5.19 5.56 -13.80
CA ALA A 15 4.76 4.98 -15.07
C ALA A 15 3.22 4.90 -15.17
N LYS A 16 2.54 4.43 -14.11
CA LYS A 16 1.08 4.40 -14.04
C LYS A 16 0.46 5.79 -14.15
N ARG A 17 1.01 6.77 -13.44
CA ARG A 17 0.58 8.18 -13.51
C ARG A 17 0.73 8.74 -14.93
N ARG A 18 1.89 8.50 -15.55
CA ARG A 18 2.15 8.91 -16.93
C ARG A 18 1.14 8.29 -17.89
N TYR A 19 0.89 6.98 -17.77
CA TYR A 19 -0.11 6.29 -18.58
C TYR A 19 -1.51 6.88 -18.42
N ILE A 20 -1.98 7.08 -17.20
CA ILE A 20 -3.31 7.67 -16.95
C ILE A 20 -3.42 9.06 -17.57
N ARG A 21 -2.37 9.88 -17.42
CA ARG A 21 -2.30 11.22 -18.00
C ARG A 21 -2.31 11.20 -19.53
N GLU A 22 -1.55 10.31 -20.16
CA GLU A 22 -1.37 10.34 -21.61
C GLU A 22 -2.42 9.51 -22.38
N ARG A 23 -3.03 8.51 -21.76
CA ARG A 23 -3.80 7.47 -22.46
C ARG A 23 -5.25 7.32 -22.00
N THR A 24 -5.68 8.08 -20.99
CA THR A 24 -7.05 7.97 -20.46
C THR A 24 -7.62 9.33 -20.09
N SER A 25 -8.94 9.41 -19.93
CA SER A 25 -9.65 10.56 -19.35
C SER A 25 -9.78 10.48 -17.82
N HIS A 26 -9.24 9.45 -17.18
CA HIS A 26 -9.39 9.25 -15.74
C HIS A 26 -8.59 10.26 -14.91
N GLU A 27 -9.10 10.55 -13.72
CA GLU A 27 -8.38 11.24 -12.66
C GLU A 27 -7.53 10.26 -11.85
N HIS A 28 -6.41 10.76 -11.32
CA HIS A 28 -5.51 9.96 -10.49
C HIS A 28 -5.02 10.74 -9.29
N LEU A 29 -5.44 10.30 -8.12
CA LEU A 29 -5.02 10.80 -6.81
C LEU A 29 -3.91 9.91 -6.25
N LEU A 30 -2.70 10.47 -6.06
CA LEU A 30 -1.62 9.81 -5.34
C LEU A 30 -1.49 10.39 -3.94
N ILE A 31 -1.65 9.57 -2.90
CA ILE A 31 -1.43 9.96 -1.51
C ILE A 31 -0.17 9.26 -1.00
N VAL A 32 0.82 10.02 -0.58
CA VAL A 32 2.12 9.49 -0.09
C VAL A 32 2.51 10.09 1.25
N PRO A 33 3.36 9.42 2.05
CA PRO A 33 3.90 10.01 3.27
C PRO A 33 4.76 11.26 2.97
N GLY A 34 4.62 12.32 3.77
CA GLY A 34 5.42 13.55 3.66
C GLY A 34 5.74 14.19 5.00
N SER A 35 6.53 15.28 4.98
CA SER A 35 6.83 16.07 6.19
C SER A 35 5.64 16.89 6.68
N ARG A 36 4.70 17.19 5.79
CA ARG A 36 3.48 17.96 6.04
C ARG A 36 2.30 17.24 5.37
N THR A 37 1.09 17.66 5.72
CA THR A 37 -0.12 17.26 5.00
C THR A 37 -0.48 18.42 4.07
N GLU A 38 -0.34 18.22 2.77
CA GLU A 38 -0.56 19.27 1.76
C GLU A 38 -0.79 18.66 0.37
N GLN A 39 -1.50 19.41 -0.48
CA GLN A 39 -1.58 19.12 -1.91
C GLN A 39 -0.31 19.64 -2.58
N VAL A 40 0.47 18.73 -3.15
CA VAL A 40 1.75 19.04 -3.83
C VAL A 40 1.53 19.26 -5.33
N GLU A 41 0.56 18.56 -5.91
CA GLU A 41 0.21 18.66 -7.33
C GLU A 41 -1.32 18.62 -7.46
N GLY A 42 -1.90 19.53 -8.25
CA GLY A 42 -3.34 19.59 -8.54
C GLY A 42 -3.72 19.06 -9.92
N GLY A 43 -4.93 19.39 -10.38
CA GLY A 43 -5.44 19.00 -11.70
C GLY A 43 -5.83 17.52 -11.77
N ARG A 44 -5.78 16.92 -12.97
CA ARG A 44 -6.24 15.54 -13.18
C ARG A 44 -5.36 14.49 -12.52
N THR A 45 -4.08 14.77 -12.31
CA THR A 45 -3.12 13.88 -11.64
C THR A 45 -2.65 14.47 -10.32
N GLN A 46 -3.51 14.46 -9.32
CA GLN A 46 -3.22 15.05 -8.03
C GLN A 46 -2.16 14.28 -7.23
N VAL A 47 -1.42 15.00 -6.40
CA VAL A 47 -0.53 14.44 -5.38
C VAL A 47 -0.81 15.12 -4.05
N TRP A 48 -1.11 14.30 -3.05
CA TRP A 48 -1.18 14.72 -1.66
C TRP A 48 -0.07 14.07 -0.87
N THR A 49 0.53 14.85 0.02
CA THR A 49 1.33 14.29 1.09
C THR A 49 0.50 14.24 2.37
N VAL A 50 0.75 13.22 3.20
CA VAL A 50 0.18 13.09 4.53
C VAL A 50 1.33 13.04 5.53
N ARG A 51 1.27 13.90 6.54
CA ARG A 51 2.32 14.06 7.54
C ARG A 51 2.66 12.74 8.22
N GLY A 52 3.96 12.47 8.34
CA GLY A 52 4.49 11.26 8.94
C GLY A 52 5.91 11.41 9.47
N PRO A 53 6.28 10.73 10.57
CA PRO A 53 7.65 10.75 11.06
C PRO A 53 8.59 10.03 10.08
N LEU A 54 9.86 10.46 10.09
CA LEU A 54 10.92 9.81 9.34
C LEU A 54 11.33 8.52 10.06
N VAL A 55 11.20 7.38 9.40
CA VAL A 55 11.47 6.06 10.00
C VAL A 55 12.80 5.49 9.52
N ASN A 56 13.24 5.91 8.33
CA ASN A 56 14.56 5.58 7.83
C ASN A 56 15.18 6.83 7.18
N ARG A 57 16.29 7.31 7.76
CA ARG A 57 16.97 8.53 7.30
C ARG A 57 17.56 8.38 5.91
N THR A 58 18.14 7.22 5.60
CA THR A 58 18.82 6.93 4.32
C THR A 58 17.84 6.86 3.14
N SER A 59 16.76 6.09 3.28
CA SER A 59 15.71 5.98 2.24
C SER A 59 14.71 7.14 2.27
N ARG A 60 14.82 8.03 3.27
CA ARG A 60 13.87 9.10 3.56
C ARG A 60 12.42 8.60 3.73
N TYR A 61 12.26 7.33 4.10
CA TYR A 61 10.96 6.70 4.27
C TYR A 61 10.23 7.25 5.50
N ARG A 62 8.93 7.51 5.34
CA ARG A 62 8.05 8.00 6.41
C ARG A 62 6.85 7.08 6.59
N TRP A 63 6.35 6.99 7.81
CA TRP A 63 5.08 6.31 8.08
C TRP A 63 3.93 7.30 8.00
N MET A 64 2.90 6.98 7.23
CA MET A 64 1.68 7.78 7.12
C MET A 64 0.80 7.63 8.37
N LEU A 65 1.16 8.28 9.48
CA LEU A 65 0.45 8.10 10.76
C LEU A 65 -0.77 9.01 10.92
N ASP A 66 -0.86 10.09 10.14
CA ASP A 66 -2.00 11.02 10.19
C ASP A 66 -3.20 10.46 9.40
N LEU A 67 -3.82 9.44 9.99
CA LEU A 67 -5.00 8.76 9.43
C LEU A 67 -6.24 9.66 9.29
N PRO A 68 -6.53 10.61 10.22
CA PRO A 68 -7.59 11.58 10.02
C PRO A 68 -7.39 12.42 8.76
N ALA A 69 -6.17 12.90 8.51
CA ALA A 69 -5.83 13.63 7.29
C ALA A 69 -6.02 12.77 6.03
N LEU A 70 -5.58 11.51 6.05
CA LEU A 70 -5.83 10.56 4.96
C LEU A 70 -7.33 10.43 4.68
N LEU A 71 -8.16 10.25 5.71
CA LEU A 71 -9.61 10.14 5.57
C LEU A 71 -10.23 11.43 5.03
N GLN A 72 -9.78 12.59 5.49
CA GLN A 72 -10.26 13.88 5.00
C GLN A 72 -10.01 14.02 3.49
N ILE A 73 -8.82 13.66 3.02
CA ILE A 73 -8.50 13.64 1.58
C ILE A 73 -9.44 12.68 0.84
N LEU A 74 -9.61 11.45 1.34
CA LEU A 74 -10.51 10.48 0.70
C LEU A 74 -11.98 10.97 0.65
N TYR A 75 -12.47 11.62 1.70
CA TYR A 75 -13.83 12.19 1.74
C TYR A 75 -14.02 13.39 0.83
N SER A 76 -12.96 14.19 0.63
CA SER A 76 -12.94 15.31 -0.32
C SER A 76 -12.94 14.81 -1.76
N GLU A 77 -11.97 13.96 -2.10
CA GLU A 77 -11.70 13.53 -3.47
C GLU A 77 -12.63 12.42 -3.96
N ARG A 78 -13.27 11.68 -3.04
CA ARG A 78 -14.27 10.63 -3.33
C ARG A 78 -13.87 9.65 -4.46
N PRO A 79 -12.68 9.04 -4.40
CA PRO A 79 -12.22 8.15 -5.46
C PRO A 79 -13.14 6.93 -5.63
N HIS A 80 -13.46 6.59 -6.89
CA HIS A 80 -14.22 5.39 -7.25
C HIS A 80 -13.44 4.09 -7.02
N VAL A 81 -12.12 4.17 -7.12
CA VAL A 81 -11.18 3.05 -6.93
C VAL A 81 -10.04 3.50 -6.04
N VAL A 82 -9.71 2.69 -5.05
CA VAL A 82 -8.60 2.89 -4.12
C VAL A 82 -7.64 1.72 -4.26
N GLU A 83 -6.38 2.02 -4.57
CA GLU A 83 -5.30 1.04 -4.57
C GLU A 83 -4.33 1.38 -3.43
N SER A 84 -4.04 0.41 -2.58
CA SER A 84 -3.02 0.57 -1.55
C SER A 84 -1.78 -0.24 -1.90
N GLY A 85 -0.64 0.43 -2.03
CA GLY A 85 0.65 -0.20 -2.31
C GLY A 85 1.21 -1.00 -1.14
N ASP A 86 0.75 -0.74 0.09
CA ASP A 86 1.41 -1.26 1.29
C ASP A 86 0.37 -1.78 2.28
N PRO A 87 0.45 -3.03 2.73
CA PRO A 87 -0.51 -3.58 3.69
C PRO A 87 -0.22 -3.10 5.13
N TYR A 88 -0.24 -1.79 5.37
CA TYR A 88 -0.13 -1.21 6.71
C TYR A 88 -1.47 -0.58 7.15
N HIS A 89 -1.46 0.14 8.28
CA HIS A 89 -2.63 0.82 8.85
C HIS A 89 -3.34 1.74 7.85
N ALA A 90 -2.61 2.41 6.95
CA ALA A 90 -3.19 3.23 5.89
C ALA A 90 -4.07 2.40 4.92
N ALA A 91 -3.66 1.18 4.56
CA ALA A 91 -4.48 0.28 3.73
C ALA A 91 -5.76 -0.14 4.45
N LEU A 92 -5.66 -0.46 5.74
CA LEU A 92 -6.82 -0.87 6.53
C LEU A 92 -7.87 0.25 6.60
N VAL A 93 -7.43 1.49 6.88
CA VAL A 93 -8.30 2.66 6.94
C VAL A 93 -8.89 2.97 5.57
N ALA A 94 -8.09 2.96 4.51
CA ALA A 94 -8.55 3.22 3.15
C ALA A 94 -9.54 2.16 2.65
N ARG A 95 -9.32 0.87 2.98
CA ARG A 95 -10.27 -0.22 2.70
C ARG A 95 -11.59 0.00 3.41
N ASN A 96 -11.56 0.30 4.71
CA ASN A 96 -12.77 0.51 5.50
C ASN A 96 -13.56 1.71 4.98
N TRP A 97 -12.88 2.78 4.59
CA TRP A 97 -13.50 3.92 3.92
C TRP A 97 -14.13 3.50 2.59
N ALA A 98 -13.39 2.82 1.71
CA ALA A 98 -13.86 2.40 0.40
C ALA A 98 -15.12 1.53 0.49
N ASN A 99 -15.13 0.55 1.40
CA ASN A 99 -16.26 -0.35 1.62
C ASN A 99 -17.51 0.39 2.11
N ARG A 100 -17.34 1.38 3.01
CA ARG A 100 -18.46 2.21 3.48
C ARG A 100 -18.99 3.17 2.41
N ARG A 101 -18.16 3.55 1.44
CA ARG A 101 -18.50 4.52 0.40
C ARG A 101 -18.87 3.89 -0.95
N GLY A 102 -18.78 2.57 -1.06
CA GLY A 102 -19.06 1.84 -2.31
C GLY A 102 -17.91 1.87 -3.33
N SER A 103 -16.75 2.41 -2.96
CA SER A 103 -15.56 2.41 -3.82
C SER A 103 -14.93 1.01 -3.90
N LYS A 104 -14.28 0.70 -5.02
CA LYS A 104 -13.54 -0.57 -5.18
C LYS A 104 -12.17 -0.44 -4.51
N PHE A 105 -11.83 -1.37 -3.63
CA PHE A 105 -10.51 -1.42 -3.00
C PHE A 105 -9.64 -2.53 -3.59
N TYR A 106 -8.39 -2.22 -3.92
CA TYR A 106 -7.38 -3.17 -4.35
C TYR A 106 -6.12 -3.00 -3.51
N MET A 107 -5.42 -4.12 -3.29
CA MET A 107 -4.10 -4.11 -2.67
C MET A 107 -3.05 -4.42 -3.73
N PHE A 108 -1.89 -3.77 -3.66
CA PHE A 108 -0.75 -4.10 -4.50
C PHE A 108 0.41 -4.60 -3.64
N TYR A 109 0.57 -5.92 -3.57
CA TYR A 109 1.59 -6.58 -2.77
C TYR A 109 2.86 -6.78 -3.59
N HIS A 110 3.88 -5.97 -3.31
CA HIS A 110 5.12 -5.92 -4.08
C HIS A 110 6.39 -6.09 -3.23
N SER A 111 6.26 -6.15 -1.90
CA SER A 111 7.39 -6.38 -0.99
C SER A 111 7.02 -7.48 0.00
N HIS A 112 7.99 -8.34 0.33
CA HIS A 112 7.86 -9.40 1.33
C HIS A 112 7.57 -8.75 2.69
N PHE A 113 6.28 -8.62 3.00
CA PHE A 113 5.70 -8.01 4.19
C PHE A 113 6.20 -8.58 5.53
N PRO A 114 6.78 -9.79 5.63
CA PRO A 114 7.37 -10.20 6.90
C PRO A 114 8.78 -9.66 7.08
N ASP A 115 9.63 -9.57 6.06
CA ASP A 115 11.08 -9.60 6.29
C ASP A 115 11.64 -8.56 7.24
N ALA A 116 11.12 -7.33 7.25
CA ALA A 116 11.58 -6.32 8.19
C ALA A 116 11.11 -6.61 9.63
N ILE A 117 9.83 -6.94 9.80
CA ILE A 117 9.23 -7.25 11.11
C ILE A 117 9.74 -8.61 11.61
N LEU A 118 9.75 -9.62 10.74
CA LEU A 118 10.28 -10.95 10.96
C LEU A 118 11.76 -10.91 11.32
N ARG A 119 12.61 -10.11 10.65
CA ARG A 119 14.02 -9.95 11.06
C ARG A 119 14.15 -9.33 12.45
N THR A 120 13.35 -8.32 12.76
CA THR A 120 13.35 -7.71 14.10
C THR A 120 12.89 -8.72 15.16
N VAL A 121 11.78 -9.43 14.93
CA VAL A 121 11.26 -10.44 15.87
C VAL A 121 12.23 -11.63 16.00
N LEU A 122 12.77 -12.14 14.90
CA LEU A 122 13.77 -13.22 14.91
C LEU A 122 15.03 -12.84 15.69
N LYS A 123 15.46 -11.57 15.62
CA LYS A 123 16.61 -11.07 16.37
C LYS A 123 16.39 -11.09 17.88
N PHE A 124 15.15 -10.99 18.35
CA PHE A 124 14.84 -10.86 19.78
C PHE A 124 14.10 -12.07 20.40
N ALA A 125 13.47 -12.94 19.60
CA ALA A 125 12.54 -13.95 20.11
C ALA A 125 12.76 -15.39 19.59
N GLY A 126 13.72 -15.65 18.69
CA GLY A 126 14.07 -17.01 18.25
C GLY A 126 13.11 -17.66 17.23
N GLY A 127 13.34 -18.94 16.90
CA GLY A 127 12.67 -19.64 15.79
C GLY A 127 11.16 -19.89 15.97
N TRP A 128 10.67 -20.08 17.20
CA TRP A 128 9.24 -20.26 17.48
C TRP A 128 8.42 -18.98 17.19
N ALA A 129 9.01 -17.81 17.47
CA ALA A 129 8.40 -16.51 17.19
C ALA A 129 8.23 -16.28 15.68
N ARG A 130 9.02 -16.95 14.84
CA ARG A 130 8.87 -16.90 13.38
C ARG A 130 7.53 -17.43 12.93
N SER A 131 7.17 -18.65 13.36
CA SER A 131 5.92 -19.30 12.94
C SER A 131 4.71 -18.49 13.39
N VAL A 132 4.74 -17.98 14.62
CA VAL A 132 3.67 -17.12 15.15
C VAL A 132 3.55 -15.82 14.35
N THR A 133 4.68 -15.19 14.03
CA THR A 133 4.69 -13.94 13.25
C THR A 133 4.20 -14.15 11.81
N GLU A 134 4.58 -15.26 11.17
CA GLU A 134 4.10 -15.63 9.84
C GLU A 134 2.58 -15.87 9.85
N GLN A 135 2.06 -16.56 10.86
CA GLN A 135 0.62 -16.74 11.03
C GLN A 135 -0.12 -15.41 11.22
N LEU A 136 0.34 -14.55 12.13
CA LEU A 136 -0.26 -13.24 12.36
C LEU A 136 -0.22 -12.33 11.12
N ALA A 137 0.89 -12.37 10.37
CA ALA A 137 1.01 -11.64 9.11
C ALA A 137 0.04 -12.19 8.05
N GLY A 138 -0.09 -13.51 7.96
CA GLY A 138 -1.07 -14.18 7.11
C GLY A 138 -2.50 -13.80 7.46
N ASP A 139 -2.87 -13.85 8.73
CA ASP A 139 -4.20 -13.49 9.25
C ASP A 139 -4.54 -12.03 8.93
N TYR A 140 -3.58 -11.13 9.17
CA TYR A 140 -3.74 -9.72 8.85
C TYR A 140 -3.94 -9.49 7.35
N LEU A 141 -3.13 -10.12 6.50
CA LEU A 141 -3.26 -10.00 5.04
C LEU A 141 -4.56 -10.59 4.53
N ARG A 142 -4.99 -11.75 5.06
CA ARG A 142 -6.28 -12.36 4.76
C ARG A 142 -7.42 -11.43 5.15
N HIS A 143 -7.39 -10.88 6.35
CA HIS A 143 -8.40 -9.92 6.81
C HIS A 143 -8.43 -8.70 5.88
N LEU A 144 -7.27 -8.11 5.59
CA LEU A 144 -7.13 -6.94 4.73
C LEU A 144 -7.70 -7.21 3.32
N ALA A 145 -7.32 -8.34 2.72
CA ALA A 145 -7.75 -8.75 1.38
C ALA A 145 -9.22 -9.17 1.29
N ALA A 146 -9.79 -9.76 2.35
CA ALA A 146 -11.17 -10.24 2.38
C ALA A 146 -12.19 -9.12 2.09
N GLY A 147 -11.90 -7.90 2.54
CA GLY A 147 -12.72 -6.72 2.25
C GLY A 147 -12.38 -6.00 0.94
N GLY A 148 -11.43 -6.48 0.15
CA GLY A 148 -11.01 -5.90 -1.13
C GLY A 148 -11.49 -6.70 -2.35
N ARG A 149 -11.42 -6.10 -3.53
CA ARG A 149 -11.78 -6.73 -4.82
C ARG A 149 -10.66 -7.60 -5.40
N GLY A 150 -9.42 -7.40 -4.98
CA GLY A 150 -8.29 -8.24 -5.39
C GLY A 150 -6.97 -7.75 -4.82
N VAL A 151 -5.97 -8.62 -4.92
CA VAL A 151 -4.58 -8.35 -4.52
C VAL A 151 -3.71 -8.53 -5.75
N PHE A 152 -3.21 -7.43 -6.29
CA PHE A 152 -2.20 -7.45 -7.33
C PHE A 152 -0.86 -7.88 -6.74
N VAL A 153 -0.18 -8.83 -7.39
CA VAL A 153 1.09 -9.38 -6.93
C VAL A 153 2.10 -9.33 -8.08
N GLY A 154 3.27 -8.75 -7.79
CA GLY A 154 4.32 -8.49 -8.78
C GLY A 154 5.11 -9.72 -9.24
N SER A 155 5.03 -10.85 -8.54
CA SER A 155 5.80 -12.05 -8.86
C SER A 155 5.02 -13.34 -8.60
N ARG A 156 5.26 -14.35 -9.44
CA ARG A 156 4.69 -15.71 -9.27
C ARG A 156 5.14 -16.37 -7.96
N HIS A 157 6.38 -16.12 -7.55
CA HIS A 157 6.89 -16.63 -6.27
C HIS A 157 6.06 -16.10 -5.09
N LEU A 158 5.75 -14.81 -5.08
CA LEU A 158 4.91 -14.21 -4.04
C LEU A 158 3.46 -14.70 -4.09
N ILE A 159 2.92 -14.98 -5.28
CA ILE A 159 1.59 -15.58 -5.40
C ILE A 159 1.55 -16.93 -4.69
N ASN A 160 2.57 -17.77 -4.87
CA ASN A 160 2.61 -19.08 -4.21
C ASN A 160 2.64 -18.94 -2.68
N ILE A 161 3.45 -18.02 -2.14
CA ILE A 161 3.51 -17.74 -0.70
C ILE A 161 2.17 -17.25 -0.18
N LEU A 162 1.58 -16.23 -0.82
CA LEU A 162 0.31 -15.66 -0.40
C LEU A 162 -0.85 -16.67 -0.53
N SER A 163 -0.79 -17.56 -1.52
CA SER A 163 -1.75 -18.66 -1.68
C SER A 163 -1.65 -19.65 -0.53
N GLN A 164 -0.43 -20.01 -0.10
CA GLN A 164 -0.21 -20.88 1.07
C GLN A 164 -0.73 -20.24 2.36
N TRP A 165 -0.71 -18.90 2.46
CA TRP A 165 -1.33 -18.17 3.57
C TRP A 165 -2.84 -17.98 3.42
N GLY A 166 -3.45 -18.49 2.36
CA GLY A 166 -4.89 -18.40 2.11
C GLY A 166 -5.39 -17.00 1.77
N VAL A 167 -4.52 -16.13 1.22
CA VAL A 167 -4.93 -14.78 0.79
C VAL A 167 -5.81 -14.90 -0.46
N PRO A 168 -7.04 -14.35 -0.44
CA PRO A 168 -7.99 -14.52 -1.54
C PRO A 168 -7.68 -13.58 -2.71
N ARG A 169 -8.21 -13.93 -3.90
CA ARG A 169 -8.29 -13.05 -5.09
C ARG A 169 -6.94 -12.45 -5.51
N LEU A 170 -5.92 -13.31 -5.59
CA LEU A 170 -4.60 -12.93 -6.09
C LEU A 170 -4.64 -12.73 -7.60
N LEU A 171 -4.07 -11.62 -8.06
CA LEU A 171 -4.00 -11.22 -9.46
C LEU A 171 -2.52 -11.01 -9.82
N HIS A 172 -1.99 -11.80 -10.74
CA HIS A 172 -0.61 -11.62 -11.19
C HIS A 172 -0.51 -10.38 -12.08
N LEU A 173 0.28 -9.40 -11.65
CA LEU A 173 0.55 -8.18 -12.40
C LEU A 173 2.08 -8.00 -12.49
N PRO A 174 2.74 -8.51 -13.53
CA PRO A 174 4.18 -8.39 -13.66
C PRO A 174 4.56 -6.91 -13.75
N LEU A 175 5.54 -6.50 -12.95
CA LEU A 175 6.21 -5.22 -13.11
C LEU A 175 7.19 -5.40 -14.27
N GLY A 176 6.88 -4.79 -15.42
CA GLY A 176 7.71 -4.84 -16.63
C GLY A 176 9.06 -4.19 -16.49
#